data_AF-A0A6H1JG01-F1
#
_entry.id   AF-A0A6H1JG01-F1
#
_cell.length_a   1.000
_cell.length_b   1.000
_cell.length_c   1.000
_cell.angle_alpha   90.00
_cell.angle_beta   90.00
_cell.angle_gamma   90.00
#
_symmetry.space_group_name_H-M   'P 1'
#
loop_
_entity.id
_entity.type
_entity.pdbx_description
1 polymer ?
#
loop_
_entity_poly.entity_id
_entity_poly.type
_entity_poly.pdbx_seq_one_letter_code
_entity_poly.pdbx_strand_id
1 'polypeptide(L)' 'MITPATTRSSHCDRFAQPGDLLELSTELGTQILRLTHVERPTQGIKFMGRNHQEALYSSGMKYGELARCFRP' A
#
# COMPACT_ATOMS: atom_id res chain seq x y z
N MET A 1 2.11 22.64 32.83
CA MET A 1 2.32 21.30 32.27
C MET A 1 1.61 21.26 30.93
N ILE A 2 2.35 21.29 29.81
CA ILE A 2 1.79 21.34 28.46
C ILE A 2 2.10 19.98 27.83
N THR A 3 1.08 19.17 27.59
CA THR A 3 1.19 17.90 26.88
C THR A 3 1.56 18.15 25.41
N PRO A 4 2.57 17.47 24.85
CA PRO A 4 2.87 17.61 23.44
C PRO A 4 1.78 16.89 22.63
N ALA A 5 1.08 17.64 21.78
CA ALA A 5 0.22 17.07 20.76
C ALA A 5 1.09 16.19 19.84
N THR A 6 0.86 14.88 19.89
CA THR A 6 1.45 13.93 18.98
C THR A 6 0.91 14.24 17.59
N THR A 7 1.72 14.86 16.75
CA THR A 7 1.44 15.05 15.31
C THR A 7 1.36 13.67 14.67
N ARG A 8 0.19 13.02 14.74
CA ARG A 8 -0.12 11.83 13.97
C ARG A 8 -0.03 12.24 12.50
N SER A 9 1.01 11.75 11.86
CA SER A 9 1.26 11.81 10.41
C SER A 9 -0.03 11.48 9.65
N SER A 10 -0.76 12.51 9.26
CA SER A 10 -2.07 12.43 8.58
C SER A 10 -1.94 12.46 7.06
N HIS A 11 -0.70 12.43 6.54
CA HIS A 11 -0.46 12.52 5.11
C HIS A 11 -0.56 11.15 4.43
N CYS A 12 -0.08 10.05 5.03
CA CYS A 12 -0.05 8.74 4.35
C CYS A 12 -1.43 8.10 4.08
N ASP A 13 -2.50 8.52 4.77
CA ASP A 13 -3.83 7.90 4.62
C ASP A 13 -4.51 8.15 3.26
N ARG A 14 -4.08 9.18 2.52
CA ARG A 14 -4.63 9.51 1.20
C ARG A 14 -3.94 8.83 0.01
N PHE A 15 -2.85 8.08 0.22
CA PHE A 15 -1.96 7.67 -0.87
C PHE A 15 -2.33 6.39 -1.63
N ALA A 16 -3.48 5.76 -1.34
CA ALA A 16 -3.92 4.58 -2.10
C ALA A 16 -5.44 4.39 -2.03
N GLN A 17 -6.12 4.47 -3.18
CA GLN A 17 -7.54 4.20 -3.34
C GLN A 17 -7.76 3.19 -4.48
N PRO A 18 -8.87 2.44 -4.48
CA PRO A 18 -9.27 1.68 -5.66
C PRO A 18 -9.32 2.57 -6.91
N GLY A 19 -8.68 2.13 -7.99
CA GLY A 19 -8.53 2.88 -9.23
C GLY A 19 -7.15 3.50 -9.42
N ASP A 20 -6.41 3.76 -8.34
CA ASP A 20 -5.05 4.30 -8.41
C ASP A 20 -4.08 3.28 -9.03
N LEU A 21 -3.00 3.80 -9.61
CA LEU A 21 -1.88 2.99 -10.07
C LEU A 21 -0.80 2.95 -8.99
N LEU A 22 -0.35 1.74 -8.69
CA LEU A 22 0.77 1.47 -7.82
C LEU A 22 1.93 0.92 -8.64
N GLU A 23 3.05 1.65 -8.61
CA GLU A 23 4.32 1.13 -9.09
C GLU A 23 5.00 0.34 -7.98
N LEU A 24 5.38 -0.91 -8.30
CA LEU A 24 6.04 -1.81 -7.38
C LEU A 24 7.34 -2.32 -8.01
N SER A 25 8.47 -1.88 -7.49
CA SER A 25 9.78 -2.41 -7.87
C SER A 25 10.16 -3.61 -7.00
N THR A 26 10.55 -4.69 -7.66
CA THR A 26 11.09 -5.91 -7.04
C THR A 26 12.44 -6.25 -7.66
N GLU A 27 13.16 -7.22 -7.10
CA GLU A 27 14.42 -7.72 -7.70
C GLU A 27 14.21 -8.32 -9.10
N LEU A 28 12.98 -8.74 -9.43
CA LEU A 28 12.60 -9.29 -10.72
C LEU A 28 12.12 -8.22 -11.72
N GLY A 29 12.14 -6.95 -11.32
CA GLY A 29 11.69 -5.81 -12.12
C GLY A 29 10.50 -5.07 -11.51
N THR A 30 10.03 -4.07 -12.24
CA THR A 30 8.91 -3.20 -11.83
C THR A 30 7.58 -3.69 -12.40
N GLN A 31 6.56 -3.72 -11.55
CA GLN A 31 5.18 -4.03 -11.92
C GLN A 31 4.29 -2.82 -11.65
N ILE A 32 3.41 -2.51 -12.60
CA ILE A 32 2.35 -1.51 -12.41
C ILE A 32 1.05 -2.23 -12.12
N LEU A 33 0.45 -1.92 -10.97
CA LEU A 33 -0.80 -2.50 -10.50
C LEU A 33 -1.89 -1.43 -10.45
N ARG A 34 -3.04 -1.69 -11.08
CA ARG A 34 -4.25 -0.92 -10.81
C ARG A 34 -4.92 -1.47 -9.57
N LEU A 35 -5.04 -0.63 -8.54
CA LEU A 35 -5.63 -1.02 -7.28
C LEU A 35 -7.12 -1.31 -7.44
N THR A 36 -7.57 -2.43 -6.90
CA THR A 36 -8.97 -2.86 -6.89
C THR A 36 -9.56 -2.82 -5.48
N HIS A 37 -8.71 -2.98 -4.45
CA HIS A 37 -9.12 -2.96 -3.06
C HIS A 37 -8.01 -2.41 -2.16
N VAL A 38 -8.37 -1.65 -1.13
CA VAL A 38 -7.43 -1.08 -0.16
C VAL A 38 -8.01 -1.19 1.24
N GLU A 39 -7.29 -1.86 2.14
CA GLU A 39 -7.63 -2.00 3.56
C GLU A 39 -6.59 -1.30 4.43
N ARG A 40 -7.06 -0.57 5.44
CA ARG A 40 -6.20 0.19 6.38
C ARG A 40 -6.38 -0.32 7.82
N PRO A 41 -5.77 -1.46 8.18
CA PRO A 41 -5.73 -1.88 9.57
C PRO A 41 -4.90 -0.92 10.43
N THR A 42 -5.10 -0.94 11.76
CA THR A 42 -4.44 -0.02 12.71
C THR A 42 -2.91 0.03 12.60
N GLN A 43 -2.27 -1.04 12.11
CA GLN A 43 -0.81 -1.19 12.04
C GLN A 43 -0.26 -1.30 10.61
N GLY A 44 -1.03 -0.92 9.59
CA GLY A 44 -0.51 -0.95 8.23
C GLY A 44 -1.56 -0.69 7.16
N ILE A 45 -1.18 -1.01 5.94
CA ILE A 45 -2.04 -0.95 4.76
C ILE A 45 -1.88 -2.23 3.97
N LYS A 46 -3.00 -2.76 3.46
CA LYS A 46 -3.04 -3.85 2.50
C LYS A 46 -3.74 -3.36 1.25
N PHE A 47 -3.26 -3.77 0.10
CA PHE A 47 -3.81 -3.43 -1.19
C PHE A 47 -3.83 -4.66 -2.08
N MET A 48 -4.88 -4.74 -2.89
CA MET A 48 -5.01 -5.71 -3.98
C MET A 48 -5.12 -4.94 -5.27
N GLY A 49 -4.55 -5.48 -6.33
CA GLY A 49 -4.59 -4.85 -7.64
C GLY A 49 -4.36 -5.84 -8.76
N ARG A 50 -4.60 -5.39 -9.99
CA ARG A 50 -4.34 -6.17 -11.20
C ARG A 50 -3.27 -5.50 -12.03
N ASN A 51 -2.38 -6.29 -12.63
CA ASN A 51 -1.45 -5.77 -13.62
C ASN A 51 -2.12 -5.66 -15.01
N HIS A 52 -1.37 -5.21 -16.03
CA HIS A 52 -1.86 -5.11 -17.41
C HIS A 52 -2.33 -6.45 -18.02
N GLN A 53 -1.90 -7.58 -17.47
CA GLN A 53 -2.32 -8.92 -17.90
C GLN A 53 -3.53 -9.44 -17.11
N GLU A 54 -4.20 -8.56 -16.34
CA GLU A 54 -5.31 -8.90 -15.43
C GLU A 54 -4.96 -9.90 -14.32
N ALA A 55 -3.67 -10.17 -14.10
CA ALA A 55 -3.22 -11.03 -13.02
C ALA A 55 -3.39 -10.30 -11.68
N LEU A 56 -3.98 -10.99 -10.71
CA LEU A 56 -4.25 -10.46 -9.38
C LEU A 56 -3.00 -10.52 -8.49
N TYR A 57 -2.72 -9.42 -7.81
CA TYR A 57 -1.64 -9.28 -6.83
C TYR A 57 -2.20 -8.79 -5.50
N SER A 58 -1.53 -9.20 -4.42
CA SER A 58 -1.78 -8.70 -3.08
C SER A 58 -0.48 -8.22 -2.47
N SER A 59 -0.53 -7.10 -1.76
CA SER A 59 0.65 -6.55 -1.12
C SER A 59 0.25 -5.65 0.04
N GLY A 60 1.19 -5.45 0.94
CA GLY A 60 0.93 -4.62 2.11
C GLY A 60 2.22 -4.17 2.75
N MET A 61 2.05 -3.17 3.60
CA MET A 61 3.10 -2.55 4.38
C MET A 61 2.60 -2.43 5.82
N LYS A 62 3.37 -2.93 6.78
CA LYS A 62 3.15 -2.55 8.17
C LYS A 62 3.79 -1.19 8.41
N TYR A 63 3.19 -0.35 9.24
CA TYR A 63 3.81 0.92 9.58
C TYR A 63 5.15 0.67 10.28
N GLY A 64 6.23 1.20 9.69
CA GLY A 64 7.60 0.94 10.15
C GLY A 64 8.31 -0.25 9.48
N GLU A 65 7.67 -0.98 8.57
CA GLU A 65 8.30 -2.05 7.77
C GLU A 65 8.20 -1.77 6.26
N LEU A 66 9.10 -2.35 5.45
CA LEU A 66 9.05 -2.25 4.00
C LEU A 66 7.88 -3.07 3.42
N ALA A 67 7.27 -2.57 2.33
CA ALA A 67 6.21 -3.29 1.63
C ALA A 67 6.74 -4.60 1.01
N ARG A 68 5.92 -5.65 1.03
CA ARG A 68 6.22 -6.92 0.34
C ARG A 68 5.06 -7.30 -0.58
N CYS A 69 5.39 -7.81 -1.75
CA CYS A 69 4.43 -8.22 -2.76
C CYS A 69 4.34 -9.73 -2.85
N PHE A 70 3.12 -10.25 -2.92
CA PHE A 70 2.86 -11.67 -3.03
C PHE A 70 1.80 -11.90 -4.11
N ARG A 71 2.13 -12.81 -5.03
CA ARG A 71 1.13 -13.41 -5.91
C ARG A 71 0.41 -14.50 -5.10
N PRO A 72 -0.92 -14.50 -5.05
CA PRO A 72 -1.66 -15.60 -4.42
C PRO A 72 -1.40 -16.94 -5.13
#